data_AF-A0A836SHE9-F1
#
_entry.id   AF-A0A836SHE9-F1
#
_cell.length_a   1.000
_cell.length_b   1.000
_cell.length_c   1.000
_cell.angle_alpha   90.00
_cell.angle_beta   90.00
_cell.angle_gamma   90.00
#
_symmetry.space_group_name_H-M   'P 1'
#
loop_
_entity.id
_entity.type
_entity.pdbx_description
1 polymer ?
#
loop_
_entity_poly.entity_id
_entity_poly.type
_entity_poly.pdbx_seq_one_letter_code
_entity_poly.pdbx_strand_id
1 'polypeptide(L)'
;MQQIETVTQTHYANFIEFNQRFSGWAELVNIHIDQMLSTMGQIHGKIDDVHSDVKQNKANIEKVLEILMDKNSITKEEITVCAAGFGDVETIAEALKKAKDGDKISILPGVYKESFVVDKNV
;
A
#
# COMPACT_ATOMS: atom_id res chain seq x y z
N MET A 1 -61.64 7.58 -54.98
CA MET A 1 -60.64 6.49 -55.10
C MET A 1 -59.21 7.03 -55.10
N GLN A 2 -58.82 7.94 -56.01
CA GLN A 2 -57.44 8.50 -56.06
C GLN A 2 -56.88 9.03 -54.73
N GLN A 3 -57.66 9.80 -53.95
CA GLN A 3 -57.17 10.32 -52.66
C GLN A 3 -56.80 9.22 -51.66
N ILE A 4 -57.50 8.09 -51.67
CA ILE A 4 -57.23 6.95 -50.77
C ILE A 4 -55.92 6.27 -51.17
N GLU A 5 -55.64 6.15 -52.48
CA GLU A 5 -54.39 5.59 -53.00
C GLU A 5 -53.19 6.47 -52.66
N THR A 6 -53.31 7.80 -52.82
CA THR A 6 -52.25 8.75 -52.48
C THR A 6 -51.90 8.72 -50.98
N VAL A 7 -52.92 8.68 -50.12
CA VAL A 7 -52.72 8.58 -48.66
C VAL A 7 -52.02 7.27 -48.29
N THR A 8 -52.45 6.15 -48.88
CA THR A 8 -51.84 4.84 -48.63
C THR A 8 -50.38 4.80 -49.06
N GLN A 9 -50.05 5.34 -50.23
CA GLN A 9 -48.66 5.43 -50.72
C GLN A 9 -47.79 6.32 -49.83
N THR A 10 -48.33 7.44 -49.34
CA THR A 10 -47.62 8.36 -48.45
C THR A 10 -47.30 7.70 -47.11
N HIS A 11 -48.26 6.99 -46.52
CA HIS A 11 -48.02 6.24 -45.28
C HIS A 11 -46.99 5.13 -45.45
N TYR A 12 -47.03 4.41 -46.59
CA TYR A 12 -46.03 3.39 -46.89
C TYR A 12 -44.63 4.00 -47.01
N ALA A 13 -44.48 5.12 -47.73
CA ALA A 13 -43.20 5.83 -47.85
C ALA A 13 -42.66 6.29 -46.48
N ASN A 14 -43.52 6.87 -45.64
CA ASN A 14 -43.14 7.30 -44.28
C ASN A 14 -42.71 6.11 -43.40
N PHE A 15 -43.36 4.95 -43.52
CA PHE A 15 -42.98 3.75 -42.79
C PHE A 15 -41.61 3.22 -43.23
N ILE A 16 -41.31 3.24 -44.54
CA ILE A 16 -40.00 2.86 -45.04
C ILE A 16 -38.91 3.82 -44.54
N GLU A 17 -39.15 5.13 -44.59
CA GLU A 17 -38.20 6.13 -44.08
C GLU A 17 -37.94 5.94 -42.58
N PHE A 18 -38.99 5.73 -41.79
CA PHE A 18 -38.86 5.42 -40.37
C PHE A 18 -37.99 4.17 -40.13
N ASN A 19 -38.28 3.07 -40.83
CA ASN A 19 -37.51 1.83 -40.67
C ASN A 19 -36.04 2.00 -41.05
N GLN A 20 -35.75 2.76 -42.11
CA GLN A 20 -34.36 3.04 -42.49
C GLN A 20 -33.62 3.83 -41.41
N ARG A 21 -34.26 4.86 -40.84
CA ARG A 21 -33.70 5.63 -39.72
C ARG A 21 -33.51 4.78 -38.48
N PHE A 22 -34.51 3.97 -38.14
CA PHE A 22 -34.45 3.06 -37.00
C PHE A 22 -33.31 2.05 -37.15
N SER A 23 -33.12 1.47 -38.34
CA SER A 23 -32.02 0.55 -38.63
C SER A 23 -30.66 1.21 -38.41
N GLY A 24 -30.47 2.43 -38.91
CA GLY A 24 -29.22 3.17 -38.68
C GLY A 24 -28.99 3.50 -37.20
N TRP A 25 -30.06 3.83 -36.47
CA TRP A 25 -29.99 4.08 -35.03
C TRP A 25 -29.60 2.82 -34.25
N ALA A 26 -30.18 1.67 -34.60
CA ALA A 26 -29.87 0.39 -33.98
C ALA A 26 -28.39 0.00 -34.20
N GLU A 27 -27.87 0.21 -35.40
CA GLU A 27 -26.46 -0.04 -35.71
C GLU A 27 -25.52 0.86 -34.88
N LEU A 28 -25.82 2.15 -34.76
CA LEU A 28 -25.04 3.07 -33.92
C LEU A 28 -25.07 2.69 -32.45
N VAL A 29 -26.22 2.26 -31.92
CA VAL A 29 -26.34 1.77 -30.54
C VAL A 29 -25.47 0.53 -30.33
N ASN A 30 -25.48 -0.42 -31.26
CA ASN A 30 -24.64 -1.61 -31.17
C ASN A 30 -23.14 -1.26 -31.15
N ILE A 31 -22.69 -0.39 -32.06
CA ILE A 31 -21.30 0.08 -32.10
C ILE A 31 -20.90 0.72 -30.77
N HIS A 32 -21.77 1.57 -30.21
CA HIS A 32 -21.46 2.25 -28.96
C HIS A 32 -21.40 1.28 -27.77
N ILE A 33 -22.31 0.29 -27.72
CA ILE A 33 -22.28 -0.77 -26.69
C ILE A 33 -20.95 -1.54 -26.77
N ASP A 34 -20.52 -1.93 -27.97
CA ASP A 34 -19.26 -2.66 -28.15
C ASP A 34 -18.04 -1.83 -27.69
N GLN A 35 -18.03 -0.53 -28.00
CA GLN A 35 -16.99 0.40 -27.53
C GLN A 35 -16.98 0.53 -26.00
N MET A 36 -18.16 0.63 -25.37
CA MET A 36 -18.28 0.69 -23.92
C MET A 36 -17.79 -0.60 -23.27
N LEU A 37 -18.19 -1.76 -23.79
CA LEU A 37 -17.74 -3.06 -23.29
C LEU A 37 -16.21 -3.23 -23.43
N SER A 38 -15.64 -2.81 -24.55
CA SER A 38 -14.19 -2.81 -24.76
C SER A 38 -13.48 -1.92 -23.74
N THR A 39 -13.97 -0.70 -23.55
CA THR A 39 -13.42 0.26 -22.58
C THR A 39 -13.53 -0.28 -21.15
N MET A 40 -14.66 -0.89 -20.79
CA MET A 40 -14.84 -1.54 -19.49
C MET A 40 -13.85 -2.69 -19.28
N GLY A 41 -13.58 -3.49 -20.32
CA GLY A 41 -12.56 -4.54 -20.26
C GLY A 41 -11.15 -3.96 -19.97
N GLN A 42 -10.79 -2.86 -20.62
CA GLN A 42 -9.51 -2.18 -20.37
C GLN A 42 -9.42 -1.60 -18.95
N ILE A 43 -10.52 -1.02 -18.46
CA ILE A 43 -10.59 -0.50 -17.08
C ILE A 43 -10.43 -1.64 -16.08
N HIS A 44 -11.12 -2.76 -16.28
CA HIS A 44 -10.96 -3.93 -15.41
C HIS A 44 -9.52 -4.44 -15.39
N GLY A 45 -8.87 -4.58 -16.55
CA GLY A 45 -7.46 -4.99 -16.59
C GLY A 45 -6.54 -4.05 -15.79
N LYS A 46 -6.72 -2.74 -15.90
CA LYS A 46 -5.97 -1.76 -15.10
C LYS A 46 -6.26 -1.88 -13.59
N ILE A 47 -7.51 -2.20 -13.22
CA ILE A 47 -7.87 -2.43 -11.82
C ILE A 47 -7.17 -3.69 -11.27
N ASP A 48 -7.08 -4.75 -12.08
CA ASP A 48 -6.37 -5.98 -11.71
C ASP A 48 -4.88 -5.73 -11.51
N ASP A 49 -4.25 -4.93 -12.39
CA ASP A 49 -2.86 -4.52 -12.26
C ASP A 49 -2.62 -3.74 -10.95
N VAL A 50 -3.47 -2.75 -10.65
CA VAL A 50 -3.40 -1.99 -9.39
C VAL A 50 -3.58 -2.90 -8.18
N HIS A 51 -4.50 -3.87 -8.25
CA HIS A 51 -4.68 -4.84 -7.17
C HIS A 51 -3.41 -5.66 -6.91
N SER A 52 -2.74 -6.09 -7.98
CA SER A 52 -1.46 -6.79 -7.91
C SER A 52 -0.37 -5.93 -7.25
N ASP A 53 -0.23 -4.68 -7.67
CA ASP A 53 0.75 -3.73 -7.11
C ASP A 53 0.52 -3.49 -5.61
N VAL A 54 -0.74 -3.30 -5.20
CA VAL A 54 -1.09 -3.12 -3.77
C VAL A 54 -0.72 -4.35 -2.96
N LYS A 55 -0.96 -5.55 -3.48
CA LYS A 55 -0.58 -6.81 -2.82
C LYS A 55 0.94 -6.92 -2.67
N GLN A 56 1.69 -6.57 -3.71
CA GLN A 56 3.15 -6.57 -3.65
C GLN A 56 3.69 -5.52 -2.66
N ASN A 57 3.11 -4.33 -2.65
CA ASN A 57 3.46 -3.27 -1.72
C ASN A 57 3.23 -3.69 -0.27
N LYS A 58 2.10 -4.35 0.02
CA LYS A 58 1.84 -4.93 1.34
C LYS A 58 2.95 -5.91 1.75
N ALA A 59 3.31 -6.86 0.88
CA ALA A 59 4.37 -7.83 1.16
C ALA A 59 5.74 -7.17 1.37
N ASN A 60 6.02 -6.09 0.63
CA ASN A 60 7.25 -5.32 0.80
C ASN A 60 7.27 -4.60 2.16
N ILE A 61 6.15 -4.00 2.57
CA ILE A 61 6.03 -3.33 3.88
C ILE A 61 6.24 -4.33 5.02
N GLU A 62 5.63 -5.52 4.93
CA GLU A 62 5.80 -6.58 5.94
C GLU A 62 7.27 -6.99 6.09
N LYS A 63 8.00 -7.17 4.99
CA LYS A 63 9.45 -7.46 5.01
C LYS A 63 10.28 -6.32 5.60
N VAL A 64 9.94 -5.07 5.27
CA VAL A 64 10.65 -3.90 5.81
C VAL A 64 10.43 -3.80 7.32
N LEU A 65 9.21 -4.04 7.80
CA LEU A 65 8.90 -4.06 9.23
C LEU A 65 9.71 -5.15 9.94
N GLU A 66 9.79 -6.36 9.37
CA GLU A 66 10.62 -7.44 9.90
C GLU A 66 12.09 -7.02 10.04
N ILE A 67 12.67 -6.42 9.00
CA ILE A 67 14.06 -5.93 9.02
C ILE A 67 14.26 -4.84 10.07
N LEU A 68 13.31 -3.91 10.22
CA LEU A 68 13.42 -2.81 11.20
C LEU A 68 13.25 -3.31 12.64
N MET A 69 12.38 -4.29 12.86
CA MET A 69 12.24 -4.94 14.17
C MET A 69 13.49 -5.73 14.55
N ASP A 70 14.10 -6.42 13.58
CA ASP A 70 15.38 -7.11 13.79
C ASP A 70 16.53 -6.11 14.09
N LYS A 71 16.58 -4.98 13.37
CA LYS A 71 17.59 -3.93 13.58
C LYS A 71 17.50 -3.20 14.92
N ASN A 72 16.35 -3.22 15.60
CA ASN A 72 16.24 -2.71 16.97
C ASN A 72 16.94 -3.62 18.00
N SER A 73 17.46 -4.77 17.56
CA SER A 73 18.41 -5.61 18.30
C SER A 73 19.88 -5.36 17.92
N ILE A 74 20.16 -4.48 16.94
CA ILE A 74 21.51 -4.25 16.36
C ILE A 74 22.08 -2.86 16.69
N THR A 75 21.27 -1.89 17.12
CA THR A 75 21.82 -0.66 17.72
C THR A 75 22.37 -0.99 19.09
N LYS A 76 23.63 -1.41 19.13
CA LYS A 76 24.41 -1.51 20.37
C LYS A 76 24.36 -0.14 21.03
N GLU A 77 23.61 -0.05 22.12
CA GLU A 77 23.53 1.20 22.86
C GLU A 77 24.79 1.34 23.70
N GLU A 78 25.39 2.53 23.68
CA GLU A 78 26.47 2.88 24.60
C GLU A 78 25.84 3.44 25.87
N ILE A 79 25.89 2.68 26.96
CA ILE A 79 25.39 3.11 28.27
C ILE A 79 26.53 3.78 29.02
N THR A 80 26.35 5.05 29.38
CA THR A 80 27.34 5.84 30.10
C THR A 80 27.08 5.83 31.61
N VAL A 81 28.07 5.42 32.40
CA VAL A 81 28.02 5.39 33.86
C VAL A 81 28.76 6.61 34.43
N CYS A 82 28.08 7.43 35.24
CA CYS A 82 28.68 8.59 35.90
C CYS A 82 28.17 8.76 37.33
N ALA A 83 29.05 8.58 38.33
CA ALA A 83 28.70 8.77 39.74
C ALA A 83 28.31 10.22 40.11
N ALA A 84 28.60 11.19 39.24
CA ALA A 84 28.22 12.59 39.43
C ALA A 84 26.88 12.96 38.76
N GLY A 85 26.19 11.99 38.15
CA GLY A 85 24.86 12.18 37.56
C GLY A 85 24.84 12.72 36.12
N PHE A 86 25.99 12.77 35.43
CA PHE A 86 26.08 13.25 34.04
C PHE A 86 25.99 12.15 32.97
N GLY A 87 25.73 10.91 33.38
CA GLY A 87 25.60 9.73 32.50
C GLY A 87 24.16 9.22 32.43
N ASP A 88 23.93 8.15 31.68
CA ASP A 88 22.62 7.48 31.58
C ASP A 88 22.21 6.81 32.89
N VAL A 89 23.21 6.39 33.69
CA VAL A 89 23.05 5.81 35.02
C VAL A 89 24.18 6.23 35.95
N GLU A 90 23.95 6.11 37.25
CA GLU A 90 24.94 6.48 38.28
C GLU A 90 25.80 5.29 38.75
N THR A 91 25.32 4.06 38.52
CA THR A 91 25.97 2.83 39.02
C THR A 91 26.29 1.84 37.91
N ILE A 92 27.37 1.08 38.10
CA ILE A 92 27.79 0.03 37.16
C ILE A 92 26.75 -1.11 37.18
N ALA A 93 26.22 -1.45 38.35
CA ALA A 93 25.18 -2.48 38.48
C ALA A 93 23.90 -2.16 37.69
N GLU A 94 23.49 -0.89 37.61
CA GLU A 94 22.33 -0.48 36.81
C GLU A 94 22.62 -0.55 35.31
N ALA A 95 23.82 -0.13 34.88
CA ALA A 95 24.25 -0.30 33.49
C ALA A 95 24.25 -1.78 33.08
N LEU A 96 24.78 -2.67 33.93
CA LEU A 96 24.77 -4.11 33.66
C LEU A 96 23.35 -4.70 33.57
N LYS A 97 22.39 -4.19 34.35
CA LYS A 97 20.97 -4.61 34.23
C LYS A 97 20.34 -4.14 32.93
N LYS A 98 20.64 -2.91 32.51
CA LYS A 98 20.09 -2.29 31.28
C LYS A 98 20.73 -2.83 29.99
N ALA A 99 22.03 -3.14 30.03
CA ALA A 99 22.78 -3.62 28.88
C ALA A 99 22.24 -4.96 28.36
N LYS A 100 22.08 -5.08 27.05
CA LYS A 100 21.85 -6.34 26.33
C LYS A 100 23.18 -6.92 25.86
N ASP A 101 23.16 -8.17 25.43
CA ASP A 101 24.35 -8.83 24.90
C ASP A 101 24.93 -8.04 23.72
N GLY A 102 26.22 -7.69 23.82
CA GLY A 102 26.93 -6.92 22.81
C GLY A 102 26.84 -5.40 22.94
N ASP A 103 26.09 -4.86 23.90
CA ASP A 103 26.11 -3.43 24.24
C ASP A 103 27.46 -2.99 24.81
N LYS A 104 27.73 -1.69 24.75
CA LYS A 104 28.96 -1.10 25.28
C LYS A 104 28.64 -0.30 26.54
N ILE A 105 29.36 -0.54 27.63
CA ILE A 105 29.26 0.27 28.85
C ILE A 105 30.50 1.18 28.92
N SER A 106 30.28 2.49 28.93
CA SER A 106 31.33 3.51 29.08
C SER A 106 31.31 4.04 30.51
N ILE A 107 32.41 3.89 31.24
CA ILE A 107 32.49 4.33 32.64
C ILE A 107 33.34 5.58 32.71
N LEU A 108 32.74 6.70 33.12
CA LEU A 108 33.48 7.96 33.30
C LEU A 108 34.39 7.88 34.53
N PRO A 109 35.48 8.67 34.58
CA PRO A 109 36.38 8.69 35.74
C PRO A 109 35.63 9.06 37.03
N GLY A 110 35.79 8.24 38.07
CA GLY A 110 35.12 8.43 39.36
C GLY A 110 35.41 7.29 40.33
N VAL A 111 34.93 7.42 41.57
CA VAL A 111 35.00 6.36 42.58
C VAL A 111 33.63 5.72 42.73
N TYR A 112 33.54 4.43 42.43
CA TYR A 112 32.31 3.63 42.50
C TYR A 112 32.44 2.65 43.67
N LYS A 113 31.64 2.83 44.72
CA LYS A 113 31.64 1.95 45.90
C LYS A 113 30.47 0.99 45.82
N GLU A 114 30.66 -0.07 45.05
CA GLU A 114 29.65 -1.11 44.85
C GLU A 114 30.31 -2.48 44.68
N SER A 115 29.53 -3.55 44.81
CA SER A 115 29.92 -4.91 44.45
C SER A 115 28.86 -5.47 43.51
N PHE A 116 29.29 -6.06 42.40
CA PHE A 116 28.42 -6.61 41.38
C PHE A 116 29.01 -7.89 40.81
N VAL A 117 28.16 -8.68 40.17
CA VAL A 117 28.54 -9.91 39.46
C VAL A 117 28.24 -9.69 37.98
N VAL A 118 29.20 -10.03 37.12
CA VAL A 118 28.99 -10.06 35.67
C VAL A 118 28.57 -11.47 35.29
N ASP A 119 27.26 -11.68 35.19
CA ASP A 119 26.63 -12.93 34.74
C ASP A 119 26.02 -12.74 33.34
N LYS A 120 26.84 -12.17 32.45
CA LYS A 120 26.52 -11.93 31.04
C LYS A 120 27.74 -12.29 30.20
N ASN A 121 27.51 -12.69 28.94
CA ASN A 121 28.60 -12.97 28.02
C ASN A 121 29.39 -11.67 27.77
N VAL A 122 30.71 -11.71 28.04
CA VAL A 122 31.66 -10.60 27.82
C VAL A 122 32.41 -10.75 26.49
#